data_AF-A0A1F2HS89-F1
#
_entry.id   AF-A0A1F2HS89-F1
#
_cell.length_a   1.000
_cell.length_b   1.000
_cell.length_c   1.000
_cell.angle_alpha   90.00
_cell.angle_beta   90.00
_cell.angle_gamma   90.00
#
_symmetry.space_group_name_H-M   'P 1'
#
loop_
_entity.id
_entity.type
_entity.pdbx_description
1 polymer ?
#
loop_
_entity_poly.entity_id
_entity_poly.type
_entity_poly.pdbx_seq_one_letter_code
_entity_poly.pdbx_strand_id
1 'polypeptide(L)'
;MLVVLLIISILLLLFVPNLSKQKDSVKETGNAAVVKVVDSQAELYEMKNNKTASLAALVSEGQITQKQADSYNDYYAKHGGESRSVAN
;
A
#
# COMPACT_ATOMS: atom_id res chain seq x y z
N MET A 1 -17.73 38.85 16.18
CA MET A 1 -17.41 37.41 16.32
C MET A 1 -17.89 36.55 15.15
N LEU A 2 -19.04 36.83 14.53
CA LEU A 2 -19.57 36.04 13.39
C LEU A 2 -18.64 35.96 12.18
N VAL A 3 -18.02 37.10 11.79
CA VAL A 3 -17.09 37.16 10.65
C VAL A 3 -15.87 36.26 10.87
N VAL A 4 -15.39 36.15 12.11
CA VAL A 4 -14.24 35.30 12.45
C VAL A 4 -14.59 33.82 12.27
N LEU A 5 -15.78 33.40 12.71
CA LEU A 5 -16.25 32.03 12.52
C LEU A 5 -16.46 31.69 11.04
N LEU A 6 -16.96 32.63 10.24
CA LEU A 6 -17.09 32.47 8.79
C LEU A 6 -15.73 32.23 8.13
N ILE A 7 -14.72 33.02 8.49
CA ILE A 7 -13.36 32.88 7.93
C ILE A 7 -12.75 31.53 8.31
N ILE A 8 -12.86 31.10 9.58
CA ILE A 8 -12.34 29.80 10.03
C ILE A 8 -13.02 28.64 9.29
N SER A 9 -14.34 28.72 9.08
CA SER A 9 -15.08 27.71 8.33
C SER A 9 -14.59 27.57 6.88
N ILE A 10 -14.32 28.68 6.20
CA ILE A 10 -13.81 28.67 4.82
C ILE A 10 -12.39 28.10 4.78
N LEU A 11 -11.53 28.47 5.74
CA LEU A 11 -10.18 27.91 5.86
C LEU A 11 -10.22 26.38 6.05
N LEU A 12 -11.03 25.87 6.99
CA LEU A 12 -11.16 24.42 7.20
C LEU A 12 -11.62 23.69 5.94
N LEU A 13 -12.58 24.26 5.20
CA LEU A 13 -13.05 23.69 3.92
C LEU A 13 -11.96 23.62 2.85
N LEU A 14 -10.99 24.53 2.85
CA LEU A 14 -9.86 24.50 1.92
C LEU A 14 -8.74 23.55 2.37
N PHE A 15 -8.49 23.43 3.68
CA PHE A 15 -7.42 22.60 4.23
C PHE A 15 -7.75 21.10 4.26
N VAL A 16 -8.98 20.72 4.62
CA VAL A 16 -9.43 19.31 4.69
C VAL A 16 -9.23 18.54 3.39
N PRO A 17 -9.70 19.02 2.20
CA PRO A 17 -9.51 18.28 0.95
C PRO A 17 -8.04 18.16 0.57
N ASN A 18 -7.21 19.15 0.91
CA ASN A 18 -5.77 19.11 0.64
C ASN A 18 -5.05 18.05 1.51
N LEU A 19 -5.45 17.92 2.78
CA LEU A 19 -4.94 16.89 3.70
C LEU A 19 -5.36 15.47 3.27
N SER A 20 -6.59 15.30 2.79
CA SER A 20 -7.07 13.99 2.31
C SER A 20 -6.23 13.51 1.12
N LYS A 21 -5.99 14.38 0.12
CA LYS A 21 -5.16 14.04 -1.05
C LYS A 21 -3.73 13.64 -0.69
N GLN A 22 -3.13 14.31 0.30
CA GLN A 22 -1.79 13.93 0.78
C GLN A 22 -1.80 12.57 1.46
N LYS A 23 -2.80 12.28 2.29
CA LYS A 23 -2.94 10.95 2.92
C LYS A 23 -3.08 9.84 1.89
N ASP A 24 -3.87 10.06 0.84
CA ASP A 24 -4.07 9.08 -0.23
C ASP A 24 -2.77 8.83 -1.01
N SER A 25 -2.03 9.90 -1.37
CA SER A 25 -0.73 9.79 -2.05
C SER A 25 0.33 9.07 -1.20
N VAL A 26 0.38 9.36 0.10
CA VAL A 26 1.29 8.66 1.04
C VAL A 26 0.91 7.19 1.15
N LYS A 27 -0.39 6.86 1.22
CA LYS A 27 -0.85 5.47 1.26
C LYS A 27 -0.45 4.71 0.00
N GLU A 28 -0.60 5.33 -1.17
CA GLU A 28 -0.22 4.74 -2.44
C GLU A 28 1.29 4.50 -2.55
N THR A 29 2.10 5.50 -2.18
CA THR A 29 3.57 5.37 -2.12
C THR A 29 4.00 4.27 -1.14
N GLY A 30 3.31 4.17 0.01
CA GLY A 30 3.53 3.10 0.98
C GLY A 30 3.20 1.72 0.42
N ASN A 31 2.08 1.57 -0.28
CA ASN A 31 1.71 0.31 -0.93
C ASN A 31 2.74 -0.10 -2.00
N ALA A 32 3.23 0.84 -2.82
CA ALA A 32 4.30 0.57 -3.79
C ALA A 32 5.61 0.10 -3.10
N ALA A 33 5.95 0.68 -1.95
CA ALA A 33 7.10 0.22 -1.17
C ALA A 33 6.90 -1.19 -0.60
N VAL A 34 5.66 -1.53 -0.18
CA VAL A 34 5.31 -2.88 0.27
C VAL A 34 5.47 -3.90 -0.86
N VAL A 35 5.06 -3.57 -2.09
CA VAL A 35 5.26 -4.43 -3.27
C VAL A 35 6.73 -4.81 -3.42
N LYS A 36 7.64 -3.82 -3.37
CA LYS A 36 9.08 -4.09 -3.47
C LYS A 36 9.61 -5.00 -2.37
N VAL A 37 9.12 -4.84 -1.14
CA VAL A 37 9.51 -5.71 -0.01
C VAL A 37 9.00 -7.13 -0.22
N VAL A 38 7.74 -7.30 -0.62
CA VAL A 38 7.13 -8.61 -0.89
C VAL A 38 7.87 -9.32 -2.03
N ASP A 39 8.16 -8.62 -3.13
CA ASP A 39 8.90 -9.18 -4.26
C ASP A 39 10.34 -9.58 -3.86
N SER A 40 11.01 -8.78 -3.02
CA SER A 40 12.34 -9.14 -2.49
C SER A 40 12.28 -10.39 -1.60
N GLN A 41 11.24 -10.52 -0.77
CA GLN A 41 11.08 -11.71 0.07
C GLN A 41 10.71 -12.94 -0.77
N ALA A 42 9.92 -12.76 -1.82
CA ALA A 42 9.61 -13.79 -2.80
C ALA A 42 10.89 -14.29 -3.49
N GLU A 43 11.72 -13.40 -4.00
CA GLU A 43 12.99 -13.78 -4.65
C GLU A 43 13.91 -14.57 -3.69
N LEU A 44 14.02 -14.12 -2.43
CA LEU A 44 14.77 -14.83 -1.40
C LEU A 44 14.17 -16.21 -1.09
N TYR A 45 12.85 -16.33 -1.12
CA TYR A 45 12.14 -17.59 -0.93
C TYR A 45 12.43 -18.57 -2.05
N GLU A 46 12.33 -18.12 -3.30
CA GLU A 46 12.61 -18.93 -4.49
C GLU A 46 14.06 -19.39 -4.52
N MET A 47 15.00 -18.51 -4.17
CA MET A 47 16.42 -18.84 -4.06
C MET A 47 16.70 -19.90 -2.99
N LYS A 48 16.02 -19.83 -1.83
CA LYS A 48 16.23 -20.77 -0.71
C LYS A 48 15.57 -22.12 -0.94
N ASN A 49 14.36 -22.12 -1.49
CA ASN A 49 13.50 -23.29 -1.53
C ASN A 49 13.40 -23.94 -2.92
N ASN A 50 13.99 -23.34 -3.96
CA ASN A 50 13.84 -23.75 -5.36
C ASN A 50 12.37 -23.97 -5.77
N LYS A 51 11.46 -23.18 -5.18
CA LYS A 51 10.01 -23.24 -5.38
C LYS A 51 9.49 -21.84 -5.61
N THR A 52 8.54 -21.71 -6.52
CA THR A 52 7.87 -20.42 -6.79
C THR A 52 7.24 -19.85 -5.53
N ALA A 53 7.47 -18.56 -5.28
CA ALA A 53 6.91 -17.88 -4.14
C ALA A 53 5.41 -17.60 -4.35
N SER A 54 4.64 -17.78 -3.28
CA SER A 54 3.25 -17.31 -3.20
C SER A 54 3.10 -16.43 -1.97
N LEU A 55 2.16 -15.49 -2.02
CA LEU A 55 1.78 -14.67 -0.88
C LEU A 55 1.39 -15.54 0.31
N ALA A 56 0.62 -16.60 0.07
CA ALA A 56 0.28 -17.59 1.10
C ALA A 56 1.53 -18.22 1.75
N ALA A 57 2.53 -18.64 0.96
CA ALA A 57 3.77 -19.21 1.49
C ALA A 57 4.58 -18.18 2.29
N LEU A 58 4.72 -16.95 1.77
CA LEU A 58 5.45 -15.87 2.42
C LEU A 58 4.82 -15.45 3.75
N VAL A 59 3.48 -15.47 3.85
CA VAL A 59 2.75 -15.23 5.11
C VAL A 59 2.90 -16.41 6.07
N SER A 60 2.73 -17.64 5.56
CA SER A 60 2.81 -18.85 6.38
C SER A 60 4.19 -19.05 7.00
N GLU A 61 5.26 -18.63 6.31
CA GLU A 61 6.63 -18.69 6.80
C GLU A 61 7.05 -17.44 7.58
N GLY A 62 6.14 -16.47 7.74
CA GLY A 62 6.37 -15.24 8.49
C GLY A 62 7.37 -14.28 7.85
N GLN A 63 7.68 -14.45 6.55
CA GLN A 63 8.53 -13.51 5.82
C GLN A 63 7.82 -12.18 5.56
N ILE A 64 6.49 -12.19 5.45
CA ILE A 64 5.64 -11.01 5.37
C ILE A 64 4.44 -11.14 6.32
N THR A 65 3.87 -10.00 6.72
CA THR A 65 2.64 -9.94 7.52
C THR A 65 1.40 -9.99 6.63
N GLN A 66 0.25 -10.38 7.20
CA GLN A 66 -1.04 -10.32 6.48
C GLN A 66 -1.33 -8.93 5.93
N LYS A 67 -1.02 -7.87 6.69
CA LYS A 67 -1.20 -6.49 6.23
C LYS A 67 -0.38 -6.17 4.98
N GLN A 68 0.81 -6.73 4.85
CA GLN A 68 1.64 -6.53 3.66
C GLN A 68 1.09 -7.29 2.45
N ALA A 69 0.55 -8.49 2.67
CA ALA A 69 -0.15 -9.25 1.64
C ALA A 69 -1.42 -8.52 1.16
N ASP A 70 -2.19 -7.95 2.08
CA ASP A 70 -3.38 -7.16 1.75
C ASP A 70 -3.00 -5.88 0.98
N SER A 71 -1.96 -5.16 1.41
CA SER A 71 -1.42 -3.99 0.69
C SER A 71 -0.91 -4.32 -0.71
N TYR A 72 -0.31 -5.50 -0.90
CA TYR A 72 0.11 -5.99 -2.22
C TYR A 72 -1.09 -6.19 -3.13
N ASN A 73 -2.11 -6.89 -2.64
CA ASN A 73 -3.35 -7.13 -3.37
C ASN A 73 -4.08 -5.82 -3.73
N ASP A 74 -4.17 -4.90 -2.78
CA ASP A 74 -4.78 -3.57 -2.97
C ASP A 74 -4.06 -2.76 -4.06
N TYR A 75 -2.73 -2.85 -4.13
CA TYR A 75 -1.94 -2.18 -5.17
C TYR A 75 -2.31 -2.71 -6.55
N TYR A 76 -2.25 -4.03 -6.78
CA TYR A 76 -2.56 -4.60 -8.10
C TYR A 76 -4.06 -4.56 -8.45
N ALA A 77 -4.96 -4.44 -7.48
CA ALA A 77 -6.38 -4.19 -7.74
C ALA A 77 -6.62 -2.79 -8.34
N LYS A 78 -5.81 -1.80 -7.95
CA LYS A 78 -5.85 -0.44 -8.52
C LYS A 78 -5.04 -0.31 -9.81
N HIS A 79 -3.97 -1.07 -9.95
CA HIS A 79 -3.05 -1.08 -11.10
C HIS A 79 -3.24 -2.32 -11.96
N GLY A 80 -4.46 -2.56 -12.43
CA GLY A 80 -4.83 -3.77 -13.20
C GLY A 80 -4.10 -3.99 -14.53
N GLY A 81 -3.21 -3.07 -14.93
CA GLY A 81 -2.31 -3.21 -16.10
C GLY A 81 -0.90 -3.70 -15.75
N GLU A 82 -0.54 -3.80 -14.47
CA GLU A 82 0.78 -4.26 -14.02
C GLU A 82 0.76 -5.77 -13.70
N SER A 83 1.77 -6.50 -14.19
CA SER A 83 1.93 -7.94 -13.90
C SER A 83 2.42 -8.15 -12.48
N ARG A 84 1.74 -9.04 -11.75
CA ARG A 84 2.16 -9.50 -10.42
C ARG A 84 3.42 -10.35 -10.52
N SER A 85 4.40 -10.08 -9.66
CA SER A 85 5.58 -10.93 -9.53
C SER A 85 5.34 -12.15 -8.63
N VAL A 86 4.39 -12.05 -7.69
CA VAL A 86 4.11 -13.10 -6.69
C VAL A 86 2.66 -13.59 -6.85
N ALA A 87 2.49 -14.90 -6.90
CA ALA A 87 1.16 -15.52 -6.95
C ALA A 87 0.42 -15.39 -5.62
N ASN A 88 -0.91 -15.35 -5.64
CA ASN A 88 -1.73 -15.30 -4.43
C ASN A 88 -1.60 -16.58 -3.59
#